data_AF-A0A970ZUY5-F1
#
_entry.id   AF-A0A970ZUY5-F1
#
_cell.length_a   1.000
_cell.length_b   1.000
_cell.length_c   1.000
_cell.angle_alpha   90.00
_cell.angle_beta   90.00
_cell.angle_gamma   90.00
#
_symmetry.space_group_name_H-M   'P 1'
#
loop_
_entity.id
_entity.type
_entity.pdbx_description
1 polymer ?
#
loop_
_entity_poly.entity_id
_entity_poly.type
_entity_poly.pdbx_seq_one_letter_code
_entity_poly.pdbx_strand_id
1 'polypeptide(L)'
;MSKVTSKLQVTIPKSVAKIHGIVPGSEIVFESAGDSIRVRQVREDTVAYGGESTETEFRLKLFEEATARQEKRRPVQLEHFGASEPRGWTRDDLYRRVDGSTG
;
A
#
# COMPACT_ATOMS: atom_id res chain seq x y z
N MET A 1 13.30 -17.18 22.23
CA MET A 1 13.87 -15.82 22.32
C MET A 1 15.00 -15.70 21.33
N SER A 2 14.93 -14.74 20.41
CA SER A 2 16.04 -14.44 19.50
C SER A 2 17.09 -13.63 20.27
N LYS A 3 18.36 -14.03 20.21
CA LYS A 3 19.49 -13.30 20.79
C LYS A 3 20.37 -12.78 19.67
N VAL A 4 20.93 -11.60 19.87
CA VAL A 4 21.96 -11.03 18.99
C VAL A 4 23.30 -11.67 19.36
N THR A 5 24.05 -12.16 18.39
CA THR A 5 25.39 -12.71 18.61
C THR A 5 26.44 -11.59 18.69
N SER A 6 27.67 -11.88 19.12
CA SER A 6 28.76 -10.90 19.14
C SER A 6 29.12 -10.32 17.75
N LYS A 7 28.68 -10.98 16.68
CA LYS A 7 28.82 -10.49 15.28
C LYS A 7 27.60 -9.70 14.80
N LEU A 8 26.71 -9.30 15.71
CA LEU A 8 25.46 -8.59 15.42
C LEU A 8 24.50 -9.38 14.51
N GLN A 9 24.55 -10.71 14.56
CA GLN A 9 23.63 -11.57 13.81
C GLN A 9 22.44 -11.96 14.68
N VAL A 10 21.26 -12.02 14.07
CA VAL A 10 20.04 -12.57 14.68
C VAL A 10 19.58 -13.77 13.86
N THR A 11 19.21 -14.84 14.56
CA THR A 11 18.61 -16.00 13.92
C THR A 11 17.14 -15.74 13.62
N ILE A 12 16.74 -15.94 12.36
CA ILE A 12 15.33 -15.90 11.96
C ILE A 12 14.68 -17.24 12.35
N PRO A 13 13.61 -17.25 13.17
CA PRO A 13 12.91 -18.47 13.51
C PRO A 13 12.35 -19.18 12.27
N LYS A 14 12.40 -20.51 12.23
CA LYS A 14 11.95 -21.32 11.08
C LYS A 14 10.52 -21.02 10.63
N SER A 15 9.61 -20.76 11.57
CA SER A 15 8.21 -20.39 11.27
C SER A 15 8.12 -19.09 10.47
N VAL A 16 8.87 -18.06 10.88
CA VAL A 16 8.95 -16.77 10.19
C VAL A 16 9.62 -16.93 8.83
N ALA A 17 10.76 -17.64 8.78
CA ALA A 17 11.46 -17.89 7.52
C ALA A 17 10.56 -18.59 6.49
N LYS A 18 9.76 -19.58 6.90
CA LYS A 18 8.81 -20.28 6.01
C LYS A 18 7.71 -19.35 5.49
N ILE A 19 7.10 -18.53 6.36
CA ILE A 19 6.02 -17.61 5.97
C ILE A 19 6.52 -16.58 4.95
N HIS A 20 7.75 -16.09 5.13
CA HIS A 20 8.34 -15.09 4.25
C HIS A 20 9.18 -15.68 3.10
N GLY A 21 9.23 -17.00 2.95
CA GLY A 21 10.01 -17.66 1.89
C GLY A 21 11.52 -17.36 1.95
N ILE A 22 12.07 -17.18 3.15
CA ILE A 22 13.50 -16.93 3.36
C ILE A 22 14.23 -18.26 3.42
N VAL A 23 15.20 -18.43 2.53
CA VAL A 23 16.06 -19.63 2.44
C VAL A 23 17.54 -19.23 2.57
N PRO A 24 18.44 -20.16 2.89
CA PRO A 24 19.88 -19.89 2.80
C PRO A 24 20.26 -19.35 1.42
N GLY A 25 20.96 -18.23 1.38
CA GLY A 25 21.29 -17.51 0.14
C GLY A 25 20.29 -16.42 -0.26
N SER A 26 19.15 -16.27 0.43
CA SER A 26 18.27 -15.12 0.24
C SER A 26 18.97 -13.81 0.63
N GLU A 27 18.90 -12.82 -0.24
CA GLU A 27 19.32 -11.46 0.05
C GLU A 27 18.23 -10.70 0.82
N ILE A 28 18.63 -9.96 1.85
CA ILE A 28 17.73 -9.18 2.70
C ILE A 28 18.33 -7.80 2.99
N VAL A 29 17.48 -6.81 3.17
CA VAL A 29 17.83 -5.44 3.57
C VAL A 29 17.22 -5.16 4.93
N PHE A 30 17.99 -4.45 5.75
CA PHE A 30 17.57 -3.94 7.04
C PHE A 30 17.29 -2.44 6.91
N GLU A 31 16.09 -2.03 7.30
CA GLU A 31 15.64 -0.63 7.31
C GLU A 31 15.34 -0.20 8.76
N SER A 32 15.71 1.02 9.13
CA SER A 32 15.27 1.62 10.40
C SER A 32 13.83 2.13 10.26
N ALA A 33 12.93 1.66 11.11
CA ALA A 33 11.52 2.03 11.10
C ALA A 33 11.08 2.47 12.50
N GLY A 34 11.35 3.74 12.83
CA GLY A 34 11.07 4.31 14.15
C GLY A 34 11.89 3.63 15.24
N ASP A 35 11.19 2.94 16.15
CA ASP A 35 11.76 2.15 17.26
C ASP A 35 12.04 0.68 16.89
N SER A 36 11.81 0.30 15.62
CA SER A 36 11.94 -1.06 15.13
C SER A 36 12.92 -1.18 13.96
N ILE A 37 13.49 -2.37 13.78
CA ILE A 37 14.24 -2.73 12.57
C ILE A 37 13.33 -3.58 11.69
N ARG A 38 13.13 -3.13 10.45
CA ARG A 38 12.38 -3.87 9.44
C ARG A 38 13.35 -4.69 8.59
N VAL A 39 13.03 -5.95 8.37
CA VAL A 39 13.76 -6.83 7.45
C VAL A 39 12.89 -7.06 6.23
N ARG A 40 13.43 -6.77 5.05
CA ARG A 40 12.78 -7.04 3.77
C ARG A 40 13.67 -7.94 2.92
N GLN A 41 13.08 -8.84 2.14
CA GLN A 41 13.83 -9.51 1.08
C GLN A 41 14.21 -8.49 0.02
N VAL A 42 15.45 -8.57 -0.46
CA VAL A 42 15.83 -7.95 -1.74
C VAL A 42 15.15 -8.80 -2.80
N ARG A 43 13.95 -8.38 -3.14
CA ARG A 43 13.44 -8.67 -4.47
C ARG A 43 14.06 -7.54 -5.28
N GLU A 44 14.78 -7.85 -6.36
CA GLU A 44 14.79 -6.92 -7.49
C GLU A 44 13.33 -6.47 -7.64
N ASP A 45 13.05 -5.20 -7.91
CA ASP A 45 11.71 -4.59 -7.82
C ASP A 45 10.59 -5.25 -8.70
N THR A 46 10.75 -6.48 -9.14
CA THR A 46 9.74 -7.44 -9.60
C THR A 46 8.78 -7.94 -8.51
N VAL A 47 8.40 -7.07 -7.57
CA VAL A 47 7.01 -7.05 -7.07
C VAL A 47 6.42 -5.64 -7.22
N ALA A 48 6.67 -5.00 -8.37
CA ALA A 48 5.57 -4.78 -9.29
C ALA A 48 4.86 -6.14 -9.49
N TYR A 49 3.61 -6.24 -9.07
CA TYR A 49 2.71 -7.38 -9.21
C TYR A 49 2.59 -7.79 -10.70
N GLY A 50 3.59 -8.46 -11.27
CA GLY A 50 3.66 -8.76 -12.71
C GLY A 50 4.17 -7.56 -13.53
N GLY A 51 4.68 -7.80 -14.73
CA GLY A 51 5.23 -6.74 -15.58
C GLY A 51 4.32 -5.51 -15.69
N GLU A 52 4.92 -4.31 -15.73
CA GLU A 52 4.26 -3.00 -15.59
C GLU A 52 2.99 -2.83 -16.43
N SER A 53 2.93 -3.44 -17.63
CA SER A 53 1.75 -3.39 -18.49
C SER A 53 0.60 -4.27 -17.99
N THR A 54 0.87 -5.54 -17.68
CA THR A 54 -0.14 -6.51 -17.20
C THR A 54 -0.68 -6.16 -15.81
N GLU A 55 0.16 -5.58 -14.94
CA GLU A 55 -0.25 -5.16 -13.60
C GLU A 55 -1.20 -3.97 -13.61
N THR A 56 -0.90 -2.96 -14.43
CA THR A 56 -1.71 -1.75 -14.54
C THR A 56 -3.08 -2.08 -15.12
N GLU A 57 -3.13 -2.88 -16.18
CA GLU A 57 -4.39 -3.34 -16.78
C GLU A 57 -5.23 -4.15 -15.79
N PHE A 58 -4.59 -5.04 -15.01
CA PHE A 58 -5.29 -5.82 -13.99
C PHE A 58 -5.87 -4.94 -12.87
N ARG A 59 -5.10 -3.94 -12.41
CA ARG A 59 -5.57 -2.96 -11.42
C ARG A 59 -6.71 -2.10 -11.95
N LEU A 60 -6.62 -1.63 -13.19
CA LEU A 60 -7.68 -0.87 -13.84
C LEU A 60 -8.96 -1.69 -13.95
N LYS A 61 -8.86 -2.96 -14.35
CA LYS A 61 -10.01 -3.86 -14.41
C LYS A 61 -10.67 -4.07 -13.05
N LEU A 62 -9.90 -4.26 -11.98
CA LEU A 62 -10.43 -4.35 -10.61
C LEU A 62 -11.10 -3.04 -10.18
N PHE A 63 -10.51 -1.90 -10.53
CA PHE A 63 -11.05 -0.58 -10.24
C PHE A 63 -12.37 -0.32 -10.98
N GLU A 64 -12.45 -0.66 -12.27
CA GLU A 64 -13.67 -0.58 -13.06
C GLU A 64 -14.77 -1.45 -12.48
N GLU A 65 -14.46 -2.69 -12.09
CA GLU A 65 -15.44 -3.59 -11.48
C GLU A 65 -15.95 -3.05 -10.14
N ALA A 66 -15.07 -2.50 -9.29
CA ALA A 66 -15.45 -1.84 -8.06
C ALA A 66 -16.34 -0.61 -8.32
N THR A 67 -16.00 0.21 -9.31
CA THR A 67 -16.77 1.39 -9.72
C THR A 67 -18.15 0.98 -10.23
N ALA A 68 -18.25 -0.05 -11.08
CA ALA A 68 -19.52 -0.57 -11.57
C ALA A 68 -20.42 -1.10 -10.43
N ARG A 69 -19.84 -1.73 -9.41
CA ARG A 69 -20.58 -2.14 -8.20
C ARG A 69 -21.10 -0.91 -7.43
N GLN A 70 -20.30 0.16 -7.33
CA GLN A 70 -20.72 1.39 -6.66
C GLN A 70 -21.84 2.10 -7.43
N GLU A 71 -21.74 2.20 -8.75
CA GLU A 71 -22.76 2.81 -9.62
C GLU A 71 -24.12 2.13 -9.47
N LYS A 72 -24.14 0.80 -9.39
CA LYS A 72 -25.36 0.03 -9.13
C LYS A 72 -25.96 0.30 -7.75
N ARG A 73 -25.14 0.63 -6.74
CA ARG A 73 -25.59 0.94 -5.37
C ARG A 73 -26.00 2.39 -5.21
N ARG A 74 -25.50 3.29 -6.05
CA ARG A 74 -25.75 4.73 -6.00
C ARG A 74 -27.24 5.12 -5.91
N PRO A 75 -28.18 4.57 -6.70
CA PRO A 75 -29.59 4.96 -6.59
C PRO A 75 -30.18 4.65 -5.21
N VAL A 76 -29.96 3.44 -4.69
CA VAL A 76 -30.39 3.05 -3.34
C VAL A 76 -29.74 3.93 -2.27
N GLN A 77 -28.47 4.30 -2.46
CA GLN A 77 -27.73 5.15 -1.54
C GLN A 77 -28.26 6.60 -1.55
N LEU A 78 -28.62 7.13 -2.72
CA LEU A 78 -29.26 8.44 -2.87
C LEU A 78 -30.67 8.47 -2.28
N GLU A 79 -31.44 7.39 -2.44
CA GLU A 79 -32.74 7.24 -1.80
C GLU A 79 -32.63 7.20 -0.26
N HIS A 80 -31.62 6.50 0.27
CA HIS A 80 -31.46 6.32 1.70
C HIS A 80 -30.82 7.54 2.42
N PHE A 81 -29.83 8.18 1.79
CA PHE A 81 -29.06 9.27 2.42
C PHE A 81 -29.34 10.65 1.83
N GLY A 82 -30.12 10.74 0.75
CA GLY A 82 -30.30 11.99 0.00
C GLY A 82 -29.08 12.34 -0.87
N ALA A 83 -29.25 13.36 -1.71
CA ALA A 83 -28.11 13.94 -2.43
C ALA A 83 -27.23 14.74 -1.44
N SER A 84 -25.91 14.62 -1.56
CA SER A 84 -24.99 15.48 -0.81
C SER A 84 -25.17 16.93 -1.26
N GLU A 85 -25.36 17.83 -0.30
CA GLU A 85 -25.23 19.26 -0.55
C GLU A 85 -23.84 19.57 -1.11
N PRO A 86 -23.72 20.55 -2.03
CA PRO A 86 -22.44 20.97 -2.56
C PRO A 86 -21.56 21.46 -1.41
N ARG A 87 -20.33 20.95 -1.34
CA ARG A 87 -19.41 21.16 -0.21
C ARG A 87 -18.90 22.60 -0.06
N GLY A 88 -19.44 23.56 -0.82
CA GLY A 88 -19.05 24.97 -0.83
C GLY A 88 -17.66 25.23 -1.43
N TRP A 89 -17.00 24.21 -1.96
CA TRP A 89 -15.70 24.32 -2.62
C TRP A 89 -15.63 23.39 -3.83
N THR A 90 -14.99 23.87 -4.88
CA THR A 90 -14.65 23.11 -6.06
C THR A 90 -13.31 22.40 -5.86
N ARG A 91 -13.03 21.39 -6.69
CA ARG A 91 -11.71 20.76 -6.76
C ARG A 91 -10.62 21.79 -7.10
N ASP A 92 -10.97 22.72 -7.99
CA ASP A 92 -10.32 24.01 -8.27
C ASP A 92 -9.71 24.67 -7.04
N ASP A 93 -10.59 24.90 -6.07
CA ASP A 93 -10.28 25.64 -4.86
C ASP A 93 -9.34 24.89 -3.93
N LEU A 94 -9.34 23.56 -3.95
CA LEU A 94 -8.42 22.76 -3.13
C LEU A 94 -6.97 22.90 -3.58
N TYR A 95 -6.74 22.96 -4.90
CA TYR A 95 -5.40 23.13 -5.42
C TYR A 95 -4.90 24.56 -5.26
N ARG A 96 -5.80 25.55 -5.38
CA ARG A 96 -5.46 26.96 -5.17
C ARG A 96 -5.18 27.32 -3.70
N ARG A 97 -5.72 26.55 -2.73
CA ARG A 97 -5.47 26.74 -1.29
C ARG A 97 -4.03 26.46 -0.88
N VAL A 98 -3.31 25.64 -1.64
CA VAL A 98 -1.91 25.28 -1.33
C VAL A 98 -0.96 26.45 -1.63
N ASP A 99 -1.37 27.40 -2.47
CA ASP A 99 -0.56 28.58 -2.83
C ASP A 99 -0.69 29.74 -1.82
N GLY A 100 -1.51 29.61 -0.78
CA GLY A 100 -1.85 30.70 0.16
C GLY A 100 -1.45 30.50 1.62
N SER A 101 -0.79 29.40 1.98
CA SER A 101 -0.36 29.14 3.37
C SER A 101 1.13 29.43 3.56
N THR A 102 1.56 30.66 3.26
CA THR A 102 2.74 31.26 3.90
C THR A 102 2.37 32.68 4.29
N GLY A 103 2.22 32.93 5.59
CA GLY A 103 1.82 34.21 6.17
C GLY A 103 1.57 34.04 7.65
#